data_AF-A0A069CW20-F1
#
_entry.id   AF-A0A069CW20-F1
#
_cell.length_a   1.000
_cell.length_b   1.000
_cell.length_c   1.000
_cell.angle_alpha   90.00
_cell.angle_beta   90.00
_cell.angle_gamma   90.00
#
_symmetry.space_group_name_H-M   'P 1'
#
loop_
_entity.id
_entity.type
_entity.pdbx_description
1 polymer ?
#
loop_
_entity_poly.entity_id
_entity_poly.type
_entity_poly.pdbx_seq_one_letter_code
_entity_poly.pdbx_strand_id
1 'polypeptide(L)'
;MDSTLGTLIKVITGNGWKEIFGDESSNNNEAAILPNVTTGQVINATLNAENKMTTPPEFYTEGTLITAMKRAGRELSDDEKEILSQTEGIGTEATRAGIIDRLKDKKYIVVEKNKLKVTTQGIILCEALKMQPLLTSPELTAK
;
A
#
# COMPACT_ATOMS: atom_id res chain seq x y z
N MET A 1 -36.55 7.28 -7.34
CA MET A 1 -35.12 6.95 -7.17
C MET A 1 -35.01 6.23 -5.85
N ASP A 2 -34.99 4.89 -5.87
CA ASP A 2 -34.82 4.09 -4.66
C ASP A 2 -33.34 4.07 -4.29
N SER A 3 -32.97 4.80 -3.24
CA SER A 3 -31.60 4.84 -2.74
C SER A 3 -31.39 3.71 -1.73
N THR A 4 -30.56 2.74 -2.08
CA THR A 4 -30.17 1.65 -1.18
C THR A 4 -29.01 2.10 -0.28
N LEU A 5 -29.19 2.07 1.04
CA LEU A 5 -28.13 2.29 2.03
C LEU A 5 -27.69 0.94 2.61
N GLY A 6 -26.38 0.68 2.61
CA GLY A 6 -25.79 -0.54 3.16
C GLY A 6 -24.81 -0.20 4.28
N THR A 7 -24.90 -0.93 5.40
CA THR A 7 -23.90 -0.88 6.47
C THR A 7 -23.23 -2.24 6.59
N LEU A 8 -21.89 -2.27 6.61
CA LEU A 8 -21.10 -3.48 6.80
C LEU A 8 -20.38 -3.36 8.14
N ILE A 9 -20.60 -4.32 9.04
CA ILE A 9 -19.79 -4.47 10.26
C ILE A 9 -19.05 -5.81 10.23
N LYS A 10 -17.87 -5.81 10.84
CA LYS A 10 -17.05 -7.00 11.01
C LYS A 10 -16.91 -7.28 12.50
N VAL A 11 -17.52 -8.36 12.97
CA VAL A 11 -17.41 -8.83 14.35
C VAL A 11 -16.43 -9.99 14.40
N ILE A 12 -15.50 -9.96 15.36
CA ILE A 12 -14.58 -11.07 15.61
C ILE A 12 -15.28 -12.03 16.56
N THR A 13 -15.72 -13.18 16.06
CA THR A 13 -16.45 -14.19 16.87
C THR A 13 -15.51 -15.06 17.72
N GLY A 14 -14.20 -15.04 17.45
CA GLY A 14 -13.18 -15.73 18.24
C GLY A 14 -11.79 -15.17 17.98
N ASN A 15 -11.01 -14.94 19.03
CA ASN A 15 -9.73 -14.24 18.95
C ASN A 15 -8.64 -15.06 18.24
N GLY A 16 -8.64 -16.39 18.37
CA GLY A 16 -7.69 -17.28 17.69
C GLY A 16 -6.23 -16.85 17.88
N TRP A 17 -5.45 -16.79 16.80
CA TRP A 17 -4.04 -16.39 16.82
C TRP A 17 -3.78 -14.97 17.34
N LYS A 18 -4.81 -14.09 17.41
CA LYS A 18 -4.68 -12.75 17.99
C LYS A 18 -4.48 -12.76 19.51
N GLU A 19 -4.78 -13.87 20.19
CA GLU A 19 -4.54 -14.04 21.62
C GLU A 19 -3.04 -13.96 21.99
N ILE A 20 -2.16 -14.34 21.06
CA ILE A 20 -0.71 -14.45 21.28
C ILE A 20 -0.02 -13.08 21.16
N PHE A 21 -0.55 -12.17 20.34
CA PHE A 21 0.13 -10.92 19.99
C PHE A 21 -0.13 -9.75 20.95
N GLY A 22 -1.02 -9.93 21.95
CA GLY A 22 -1.46 -8.84 22.81
C GLY A 22 -2.22 -7.78 22.01
N ASP A 23 -3.23 -7.19 22.60
CA ASP A 23 -4.18 -6.34 21.87
C ASP A 23 -3.61 -4.93 21.58
N GLU A 24 -2.38 -4.79 21.08
CA GLU A 24 -1.79 -3.48 20.79
C GLU A 24 -2.43 -2.77 19.58
N SER A 25 -3.35 -3.44 18.88
CA SER A 25 -4.16 -2.83 17.81
C SER A 25 -5.55 -2.34 18.28
N SER A 26 -5.88 -2.48 19.57
CA SER A 26 -7.24 -2.26 20.10
C SER A 26 -7.55 -0.85 20.59
N ASN A 27 -6.80 0.16 20.18
CA ASN A 27 -7.15 1.55 20.53
C ASN A 27 -8.03 2.27 19.49
N ASN A 28 -8.65 1.56 18.54
CA ASN A 28 -9.55 2.22 17.58
C ASN A 28 -10.57 1.32 16.86
N ASN A 29 -11.02 0.24 17.49
CA ASN A 29 -12.19 -0.48 16.98
C ASN A 29 -13.06 -0.90 18.16
N GLU A 30 -13.79 0.06 18.73
CA GLU A 30 -15.11 -0.28 19.26
C GLU A 30 -15.86 -0.91 18.08
N ALA A 31 -15.87 -2.24 18.02
CA ALA A 31 -16.60 -2.97 17.01
C ALA A 31 -18.05 -2.50 17.15
N ALA A 32 -18.49 -1.62 16.24
CA ALA A 32 -19.82 -1.05 16.28
C ALA A 32 -20.81 -2.21 16.18
N ILE A 33 -21.40 -2.59 17.31
CA ILE A 33 -22.40 -3.65 17.38
C ILE A 33 -23.65 -3.04 16.73
N LEU A 34 -24.07 -3.59 15.60
CA LEU A 34 -25.32 -3.18 15.01
C LEU A 34 -26.47 -3.60 15.92
N PRO A 35 -27.47 -2.72 16.14
CA PRO A 35 -28.71 -3.13 16.79
C PRO A 35 -29.43 -4.16 15.94
N ASN A 36 -30.09 -5.13 16.58
CA ASN A 36 -30.95 -6.08 15.87
C ASN A 36 -32.10 -5.31 15.19
N VAL A 37 -32.17 -5.39 13.86
CA VAL A 37 -33.21 -4.77 13.03
C VAL A 37 -34.03 -5.83 12.32
N THR A 38 -35.33 -5.56 12.13
CA THR A 38 -36.27 -6.47 11.45
C THR A 38 -36.69 -5.91 10.09
N THR A 39 -36.95 -6.77 9.11
CA THR A 39 -37.38 -6.36 7.75
C THR A 39 -38.64 -5.50 7.83
N GLY A 40 -38.58 -4.27 7.32
CA GLY A 40 -39.69 -3.30 7.33
C GLY A 40 -39.70 -2.31 8.49
N GLN A 41 -38.69 -2.32 9.36
CA GLN A 41 -38.56 -1.35 10.44
C GLN A 41 -38.28 0.06 9.90
N VAL A 42 -39.12 1.03 10.28
CA VAL A 42 -38.94 2.44 9.92
C VAL A 42 -37.84 3.03 10.81
N ILE A 43 -36.77 3.54 10.18
CA ILE A 43 -35.65 4.19 10.86
C ILE A 43 -35.58 5.66 10.47
N ASN A 44 -35.29 6.53 11.44
CA ASN A 44 -34.98 7.93 11.17
C ASN A 44 -33.49 8.03 10.80
N ALA A 45 -33.20 8.21 9.52
CA ALA A 45 -31.84 8.42 9.03
C ALA A 45 -31.54 9.92 8.90
N THR A 46 -30.43 10.37 9.46
CA THR A 46 -29.88 11.70 9.17
C THR A 46 -28.90 11.56 8.00
N LEU A 47 -29.20 12.19 6.88
CA LEU A 47 -28.38 12.14 5.67
C LEU A 47 -27.33 13.26 5.71
N ASN A 48 -26.10 12.90 6.04
CA ASN A 48 -24.96 13.80 5.90
C ASN A 48 -24.27 13.53 4.56
N ALA A 49 -24.29 14.51 3.65
CA ALA A 49 -23.53 14.46 2.42
C ALA A 49 -22.05 14.73 2.72
N GLU A 50 -21.27 13.67 2.93
CA GLU A 50 -19.81 13.78 3.03
C GLU A 50 -19.22 14.04 1.63
N ASN A 51 -18.78 15.27 1.38
CA ASN A 51 -17.93 15.57 0.23
C ASN A 51 -16.52 15.04 0.49
N LYS A 52 -16.20 13.89 -0.09
CA LYS A 52 -14.85 13.32 -0.06
C LYS A 52 -14.03 13.90 -1.20
N MET A 53 -12.86 14.44 -0.88
CA MET A 53 -11.91 14.99 -1.84
C MET A 53 -10.72 14.04 -1.97
N THR A 54 -10.20 13.87 -3.17
CA THR A 54 -9.04 13.00 -3.39
C THR A 54 -7.80 13.63 -2.78
N THR A 55 -7.05 12.83 -2.03
CA THR A 55 -5.74 13.23 -1.50
C THR A 55 -4.64 12.73 -2.43
N PRO A 56 -3.56 13.51 -2.63
CA PRO A 56 -2.41 13.03 -3.38
C PRO A 56 -1.81 11.78 -2.72
N PRO A 57 -1.15 10.89 -3.50
CA PRO A 57 -0.51 9.71 -2.96
C PRO A 57 0.49 10.09 -1.87
N GLU A 58 0.49 9.36 -0.76
CA GLU A 58 1.51 9.56 0.26
C GLU A 58 2.89 9.11 -0.25
N PHE A 59 3.92 9.84 0.14
CA PHE A 59 5.30 9.40 -0.09
C PHE A 59 5.57 8.06 0.59
N TYR A 60 6.36 7.22 -0.07
CA TYR A 60 6.79 5.95 0.48
C TYR A 60 7.65 6.14 1.72
N THR A 61 7.44 5.32 2.74
CA THR A 61 8.42 5.00 3.78
C THR A 61 9.31 3.82 3.32
N GLU A 62 10.41 3.53 4.02
CA GLU A 62 11.26 2.37 3.70
C GLU A 62 10.46 1.05 3.68
N GLY A 63 9.60 0.82 4.67
CA GLY A 63 8.76 -0.37 4.73
C GLY A 63 7.74 -0.47 3.59
N THR A 64 7.11 0.65 3.24
CA THR A 64 6.18 0.67 2.10
C THR A 64 6.90 0.55 0.76
N LEU A 65 8.14 1.05 0.63
CA LEU A 65 8.96 0.88 -0.57
C LEU A 65 9.40 -0.58 -0.72
N ILE A 66 9.84 -1.25 0.34
CA ILE A 66 10.15 -2.69 0.33
C ILE A 66 8.91 -3.49 -0.11
N THR A 67 7.74 -3.12 0.40
CA THR A 67 6.47 -3.74 -0.01
C THR A 67 6.15 -3.47 -1.48
N ALA A 68 6.43 -2.27 -1.97
CA ALA A 68 6.28 -1.93 -3.39
C ALA A 68 7.26 -2.72 -4.26
N MET A 69 8.51 -2.93 -3.83
CA MET A 69 9.50 -3.77 -4.51
C MET A 69 9.03 -5.23 -4.56
N LYS A 70 8.43 -5.76 -3.47
CA LYS A 70 7.81 -7.10 -3.43
C LYS A 70 6.66 -7.27 -4.42
N ARG A 71 5.92 -6.20 -4.70
CA ARG A 71 4.72 -6.20 -5.55
C ARG A 71 4.96 -5.56 -6.91
N ALA A 72 6.22 -5.26 -7.23
CA ALA A 72 6.62 -4.71 -8.50
C ALA A 72 6.21 -5.71 -9.59
N GLY A 73 5.40 -5.24 -10.55
CA GLY A 73 4.83 -6.09 -11.60
C GLY A 73 3.32 -6.18 -11.62
N ARG A 74 2.60 -5.75 -10.56
CA ARG A 74 1.12 -5.81 -10.55
C ARG A 74 0.42 -5.03 -11.67
N GLU A 75 1.07 -4.02 -12.23
CA GLU A 75 0.56 -3.22 -13.33
C GLU A 75 1.14 -3.60 -14.70
N LEU A 76 1.98 -4.64 -14.77
CA LEU A 76 2.59 -5.14 -16.01
C LEU A 76 1.69 -6.17 -16.73
N SER A 77 2.11 -6.60 -17.93
CA SER A 77 1.44 -7.66 -18.71
C SER A 77 1.32 -8.97 -17.92
N ASP A 78 0.40 -9.84 -18.28
CA ASP A 78 0.21 -11.12 -17.57
C ASP A 78 1.45 -12.04 -17.63
N ASP A 79 2.18 -12.05 -18.76
CA ASP A 79 3.44 -12.80 -18.89
C ASP A 79 4.55 -12.27 -17.96
N GLU A 80 4.57 -10.96 -17.72
CA GLU A 80 5.61 -10.28 -16.92
C GLU A 80 5.31 -10.37 -15.42
N LYS A 81 4.02 -10.36 -15.07
CA LYS A 81 3.52 -10.61 -13.72
C LYS A 81 3.93 -11.97 -13.22
N GLU A 82 3.91 -13.00 -14.07
CA GLU A 82 4.24 -14.36 -13.66
C GLU A 82 5.71 -14.47 -13.26
N ILE A 83 6.62 -13.93 -14.06
CA ILE A 83 8.07 -13.93 -13.78
C ILE A 83 8.38 -13.16 -12.50
N LEU A 84 7.78 -11.98 -12.33
CA LEU A 84 7.96 -11.17 -11.12
C LEU A 84 7.30 -11.81 -9.89
N SER A 85 6.20 -12.53 -10.06
CA SER A 85 5.59 -13.29 -8.96
C SER A 85 6.45 -14.47 -8.54
N GLN A 86 7.13 -15.14 -9.48
CA GLN A 86 8.04 -16.26 -9.18
C GLN A 86 9.33 -15.80 -8.48
N THR A 87 9.78 -14.57 -8.75
CA THR A 87 10.98 -13.96 -8.14
C THR A 87 10.67 -13.09 -6.91
N GLU A 88 9.43 -13.12 -6.44
CA GLU A 88 8.90 -12.28 -5.34
C GLU A 88 9.05 -10.76 -5.57
N GLY A 89 9.11 -10.29 -6.82
CA GLY A 89 9.24 -8.89 -7.21
C GLY A 89 10.66 -8.50 -7.59
N ILE A 90 11.01 -7.22 -7.40
CA ILE A 90 12.35 -6.70 -7.70
C ILE A 90 13.28 -6.93 -6.50
N GLY A 91 14.32 -7.73 -6.72
CA GLY A 91 15.32 -8.11 -5.70
C GLY A 91 14.78 -9.11 -4.67
N THR A 92 15.68 -9.77 -3.96
CA THR A 92 15.34 -10.75 -2.89
C THR A 92 15.25 -10.07 -1.52
N GLU A 93 14.61 -10.71 -0.54
CA GLU A 93 14.47 -10.15 0.82
C GLU A 93 15.80 -9.69 1.43
N ALA A 94 16.89 -10.44 1.19
CA ALA A 94 18.23 -10.11 1.67
C ALA A 94 18.85 -8.86 1.02
N THR A 95 18.39 -8.42 -0.15
CA THR A 95 19.04 -7.35 -0.94
C THR A 95 18.27 -6.02 -0.92
N ARG A 96 16.99 -6.02 -0.57
CA ARG A 96 16.12 -4.82 -0.63
C ARG A 96 16.57 -3.70 0.30
N ALA A 97 16.90 -4.02 1.55
CA ALA A 97 17.40 -3.03 2.50
C ALA A 97 18.72 -2.40 2.02
N GLY A 98 19.67 -3.24 1.57
CA GLY A 98 20.97 -2.77 1.08
C GLY A 98 20.88 -1.90 -0.19
N ILE A 99 19.90 -2.15 -1.05
CA ILE A 99 19.65 -1.28 -2.22
C ILE A 99 19.17 0.10 -1.76
N ILE A 100 18.23 0.16 -0.82
CA ILE A 100 17.70 1.43 -0.28
C ILE A 100 18.82 2.21 0.43
N ASP A 101 19.66 1.54 1.21
CA ASP A 101 20.82 2.15 1.86
C ASP A 101 21.79 2.73 0.85
N ARG A 102 22.10 1.99 -0.22
CA ARG A 102 22.99 2.49 -1.28
C ARG A 102 22.42 3.70 -2.01
N LEU A 103 21.10 3.78 -2.19
CA LEU A 103 20.43 4.94 -2.78
C LEU A 103 20.51 6.17 -1.86
N LYS A 104 20.41 5.97 -0.54
CA LYS A 104 20.62 7.02 0.48
C LYS A 104 22.07 7.50 0.49
N ASP A 105 23.03 6.57 0.49
CA ASP A 105 24.48 6.87 0.50
C ASP A 105 24.90 7.71 -0.71
N LYS A 106 24.36 7.37 -1.88
CA LYS A 106 24.58 8.13 -3.12
C LYS A 106 23.78 9.43 -3.20
N LYS A 107 22.98 9.75 -2.17
CA LYS A 107 22.15 10.97 -2.07
C LYS A 107 21.10 11.10 -3.18
N TYR A 108 20.65 9.98 -3.76
CA TYR A 108 19.54 10.00 -4.71
C TYR A 108 18.17 10.09 -4.01
N ILE A 109 18.09 9.55 -2.79
CA ILE A 109 16.90 9.65 -1.94
C ILE A 109 17.29 10.14 -0.55
N VAL A 110 16.38 10.85 0.12
CA VAL A 110 16.52 11.35 1.49
C VAL A 110 15.30 10.99 2.31
N VAL A 111 15.51 10.76 3.61
CA VAL A 111 14.43 10.50 4.57
C VAL A 111 14.08 11.83 5.26
N GLU A 112 12.88 12.33 5.02
CA GLU A 112 12.32 13.49 5.71
C GLU A 112 11.05 13.09 6.44
N LYS A 113 11.01 13.26 7.78
CA LYS A 113 9.84 12.90 8.60
C LYS A 113 9.32 11.47 8.33
N ASN A 114 10.24 10.51 8.24
CA ASN A 114 9.96 9.09 7.93
C ASN A 114 9.42 8.83 6.51
N LYS A 115 9.47 9.82 5.62
CA LYS A 115 9.05 9.71 4.21
C LYS A 115 10.27 9.82 3.30
N LEU A 116 10.37 8.94 2.31
CA LEU A 116 11.40 8.94 1.29
C LEU A 116 11.05 9.99 0.23
N LYS A 117 11.99 10.89 -0.02
CA LYS A 117 11.93 11.89 -1.09
C LYS A 117 13.09 11.73 -2.03
N VAL A 118 12.82 11.88 -3.32
CA VAL A 118 13.85 11.89 -4.35
C VAL A 118 14.52 13.26 -4.37
N THR A 119 15.85 13.29 -4.37
CA THR A 119 16.61 14.55 -4.47
C THR A 119 16.68 15.03 -5.92
N THR A 120 17.12 16.26 -6.13
CA THR A 120 17.37 16.78 -7.49
C THR A 120 18.32 15.88 -8.29
N GLN A 121 19.34 15.31 -7.65
CA GLN A 121 20.27 14.38 -8.31
C GLN A 121 19.57 13.07 -8.71
N GLY A 122 18.69 12.54 -7.85
CA GLY A 122 17.87 11.37 -8.17
C GLY A 122 16.92 11.62 -9.35
N ILE A 123 16.32 12.82 -9.43
CA ILE A 123 15.45 13.21 -10.54
C ILE A 123 16.23 13.26 -11.85
N ILE A 124 17.40 13.90 -11.86
CA ILE A 124 18.27 13.97 -13.05
C ILE A 124 18.69 12.58 -13.50
N LEU A 125 19.03 11.69 -12.56
CA LEU A 125 19.34 10.30 -12.86
C LEU A 125 18.14 9.59 -13.50
N CYS A 126 16.94 9.73 -12.93
CA CYS A 126 15.73 9.16 -13.51
C CYS A 126 15.45 9.70 -14.92
N GLU A 127 15.69 10.99 -15.17
CA GLU A 127 15.55 11.59 -16.51
C GLU A 127 16.57 11.04 -17.50
N ALA A 128 17.82 10.85 -17.08
CA ALA A 128 18.84 10.22 -17.90
C ALA A 128 18.48 8.77 -18.25
N LEU A 129 17.94 8.01 -17.27
CA LEU A 129 17.50 6.63 -17.45
C LEU A 129 16.24 6.51 -18.32
N LYS A 130 15.35 7.51 -18.32
CA LYS A 130 14.20 7.55 -19.24
C LYS A 130 14.62 7.54 -20.71
N MET A 131 15.79 8.08 -21.04
CA MET A 131 16.37 8.01 -22.40
C MET A 131 16.93 6.61 -22.73
N GLN A 132 17.02 5.71 -21.75
CA GLN A 132 17.47 4.32 -21.89
C GLN A 132 16.46 3.36 -21.23
N PRO A 133 15.29 3.14 -21.87
CA PRO A 133 14.22 2.30 -21.32
C PRO A 133 14.66 0.87 -20.99
N LEU A 134 15.71 0.38 -21.65
CA LEU A 134 16.30 -0.95 -21.43
C LEU A 134 16.95 -1.12 -20.04
N LEU A 135 17.27 -0.03 -19.33
CA LEU A 135 17.86 -0.12 -17.97
C LEU A 135 16.85 0.10 -16.85
N THR A 136 15.61 0.46 -17.20
CA THR A 136 14.58 0.85 -16.23
C THR A 136 13.40 -0.14 -16.19
N SER A 137 13.35 -1.10 -17.12
CA SER A 137 12.30 -2.12 -17.13
C SER A 137 12.50 -3.15 -16.00
N PRO A 138 11.47 -3.42 -15.18
CA PRO A 138 11.45 -4.53 -14.23
C PRO A 138 11.70 -5.89 -14.87
N GLU A 139 11.30 -6.07 -16.14
CA GLU A 139 11.43 -7.33 -16.89
C GLU A 139 12.89 -7.78 -17.01
N LEU A 140 13.78 -6.85 -17.33
CA LEU A 140 15.21 -7.13 -17.54
C LEU A 140 15.94 -7.37 -16.21
N THR A 141 15.33 -6.99 -15.09
CA THR A 141 15.88 -7.22 -13.75
C THR A 141 15.45 -8.58 -13.17
N ALA A 142 14.28 -9.10 -13.58
CA ALA A 142 13.72 -10.37 -13.10
C ALA A 142 14.10 -11.59 -13.95
N LYS A 143 14.78 -11.38 -15.09
CA LYS A 143 15.20 -12.42 -16.03
C LYS A 143 16.42 -13.21 -15.55
#